data_AF-A0A8T4A146-F1
#
_entry.id   AF-A0A8T4A146-F1
#
_cell.length_a   1.000
_cell.length_b   1.000
_cell.length_c   1.000
_cell.angle_alpha   90.00
_cell.angle_beta   90.00
_cell.angle_gamma   90.00
#
_symmetry.space_group_name_H-M   'P 1'
#
loop_
_entity.id
_entity.type
_entity.pdbx_description
1 polymer ?
#
loop_
_entity_poly.entity_id
_entity_poly.type
_entity_poly.pdbx_seq_one_letter_code
_entity_poly.pdbx_strand_id
1 'polypeptide(L)' 'MVQAVISLNEHADRVINIVKGKFGLKNKSEAIQLIINEYEKELLEPELR' A
#
# COMPACT_ATOMS: atom_id res chain seq x y z
N MET A 1 16.05 7.07 1.66
CA MET A 1 14.78 6.94 0.90
C MET A 1 15.11 6.54 -0.51
N VAL A 2 14.45 5.53 -1.04
CA VAL A 2 14.56 5.10 -2.44
C VAL A 2 13.27 5.50 -3.15
N GLN A 3 13.38 6.00 -4.38
CA GLN A 3 12.24 6.33 -5.22
C GLN A 3 12.15 5.33 -6.36
N ALA A 4 10.93 4.92 -6.69
CA ALA A 4 10.66 4.03 -7.82
C ALA A 4 9.52 4.60 -8.65
N VAL A 5 9.64 4.46 -9.97
CA VAL A 5 8.54 4.70 -10.91
C VAL A 5 7.91 3.34 -11.22
N ILE A 6 6.60 3.23 -11.02
CA ILE A 6 5.84 2.00 -11.26
C ILE A 6 4.69 2.28 -12.22
N SER A 7 4.35 1.29 -13.04
CA SER A 7 3.14 1.32 -13.87
C SER A 7 2.01 0.60 -13.14
N LEU A 8 0.88 1.26 -13.00
CA LEU A 8 -0.33 0.72 -12.38
C LEU A 8 -1.43 0.64 -13.42
N ASN A 9 -2.20 -0.44 -13.38
CA ASN A 9 -3.47 -0.48 -14.12
C ASN A 9 -4.52 0.38 -13.40
N GLU A 10 -5.60 0.72 -14.10
CA GLU A 10 -6.65 1.58 -13.55
C GLU A 10 -7.25 1.03 -12.25
N HIS A 11 -7.40 -0.29 -12.15
CA HIS A 11 -7.99 -0.92 -10.99
C HIS A 11 -7.12 -0.72 -9.75
N ALA A 12 -5.81 -0.97 -9.87
CA ALA A 12 -4.85 -0.76 -8.79
C ALA A 12 -4.81 0.71 -8.34
N ASP A 13 -4.87 1.66 -9.28
CA ASP A 13 -4.92 3.10 -8.94
C ASP A 13 -6.17 3.44 -8.11
N ARG A 14 -7.34 2.92 -8.50
CA ARG A 14 -8.59 3.10 -7.76
C ARG A 14 -8.51 2.52 -6.35
N VAL A 15 -7.97 1.31 -6.21
CA VAL A 15 -7.77 0.67 -4.89
C VAL A 15 -6.88 1.53 -4.00
N ILE A 16 -5.74 2.02 -4.52
CA ILE A 16 -4.84 2.91 -3.77
C ILE A 16 -5.55 4.19 -3.34
N ASN A 17 -6.36 4.80 -4.21
CA ASN A 17 -7.12 6.00 -3.86
C ASN A 17 -8.16 5.74 -2.75
N ILE A 18 -8.83 4.59 -2.78
CA ILE A 18 -9.77 4.18 -1.72
C ILE A 18 -9.03 4.04 -0.38
N VAL A 19 -7.90 3.34 -0.35
CA VAL A 19 -7.08 3.20 0.86
C VAL A 19 -6.61 4.56 1.36
N LYS A 20 -6.08 5.40 0.47
CA LYS A 20 -5.65 6.78 0.80
C LYS A 20 -6.76 7.57 1.48
N GLY A 21 -7.98 7.53 0.91
CA GLY A 21 -9.15 8.21 1.45
C GLY A 21 -9.61 7.64 2.79
N LYS A 22 -9.68 6.31 2.91
CA LYS A 22 -10.12 5.60 4.12
C LYS A 22 -9.27 5.93 5.34
N PHE A 23 -7.96 6.10 5.15
CA PHE A 23 -7.00 6.35 6.23
C PHE A 23 -6.55 7.82 6.32
N GLY A 24 -7.14 8.73 5.54
CA GLY A 24 -6.81 10.16 5.58
C GLY A 24 -5.37 10.50 5.16
N LEU A 25 -4.78 9.69 4.27
CA LEU A 25 -3.38 9.82 3.86
C LEU A 25 -3.20 10.94 2.84
N LYS A 26 -2.04 11.60 2.86
CA LYS A 26 -1.78 12.81 2.06
C LYS A 26 -1.51 12.47 0.61
N ASN A 27 -0.83 11.37 0.33
CA ASN A 27 -0.40 11.01 -1.02
C ASN A 27 -0.47 9.49 -1.27
N LYS A 28 -0.34 9.09 -2.53
CA LYS A 28 -0.40 7.67 -2.94
C LYS A 28 0.77 6.86 -2.37
N SER A 29 1.95 7.47 -2.17
CA SER A 29 3.12 6.78 -1.61
C SER A 29 2.87 6.33 -0.16
N GLU A 30 2.25 7.17 0.66
CA GLU A 30 1.84 6.82 2.03
C GLU A 30 0.82 5.66 2.02
N ALA A 31 -0.14 5.67 1.08
CA ALA A 31 -1.09 4.58 0.93
C ALA A 31 -0.42 3.27 0.52
N ILE A 32 0.54 3.31 -0.40
CA ILE A 32 1.32 2.14 -0.82
C ILE A 32 2.15 1.60 0.35
N GLN A 33 2.79 2.47 1.14
CA GLN A 33 3.52 2.04 2.35
C GLN A 33 2.61 1.31 3.34
N LEU A 34 1.40 1.82 3.59
CA LEU A 34 0.43 1.15 4.45
C LEU A 34 0.06 -0.24 3.88
N ILE A 35 -0.22 -0.33 2.59
CA ILE A 35 -0.58 -1.60 1.92
C ILE A 35 0.56 -2.62 2.05
N ILE A 36 1.81 -2.20 1.85
CA ILE A 36 2.99 -3.08 2.00
C ILE A 36 3.10 -3.60 3.43
N ASN A 37 2.95 -2.72 4.43
CA ASN A 37 3.05 -3.13 5.84
C ASN A 37 1.93 -4.10 6.24
N GLU A 38 0.70 -3.88 5.77
CA GLU A 38 -0.40 -4.81 6.06
C GLU A 38 -0.21 -6.16 5.35
N TYR A 39 0.32 -6.14 4.11
CA TYR A 39 0.70 -7.37 3.41
C TYR A 39 1.85 -8.10 4.10
N GLU A 40 2.85 -7.38 4.62
CA GLU A 40 3.96 -7.93 5.40
C GLU A 40 3.44 -8.64 6.65
N LYS A 41 2.53 -8.01 7.40
CA LYS A 41 1.89 -8.64 8.56
C LYS A 41 1.15 -9.91 8.17
N GLU A 42 0.29 -9.83 7.16
CA GLU A 42 -0.54 -10.97 6.76
C GLU A 42 0.29 -12.14 6.19
N LEU A 43 1.35 -11.84 5.43
CA LEU A 43 2.17 -12.85 4.75
C LEU A 43 3.34 -13.37 5.60
N LEU A 44 3.98 -12.53 6.42
CA LEU A 44 5.21 -12.87 7.16
C LEU A 44 4.99 -13.11 8.67
N GLU A 45 3.92 -12.59 9.29
CA GLU A 45 3.56 -13.01 10.65
C GLU A 45 2.96 -14.43 10.81
N PRO A 46 2.58 -15.20 9.76
CA PRO A 46 2.25 -16.62 9.92
C PRO A 46 3.41 -17.48 10.45
N GLU A 47 4.66 -17.06 10.26
CA GLU A 47 5.85 -17.83 10.64
C GLU A 47 6.29 -17.61 12.10
N LEU A 48 5.64 -16.69 12.84
CA LEU A 48 5.95 -16.36 14.25
C LEU A 48 4.93 -16.93 15.25
N ARG A 49 4.07 -17.87 14.83
CA ARG A 49 3.11 -18.58 15.70
C ARG A 49 3.40 -20.07 15.81
#